data_AF-A0A7J8YBN5-F1
#
_entry.id   AF-A0A7J8YBN5-F1
#
_cell.length_a   1.000
_cell.length_b   1.000
_cell.length_c   1.000
_cell.angle_alpha   90.00
_cell.angle_beta   90.00
_cell.angle_gamma   90.00
#
_symmetry.space_group_name_H-M   'P 1'
#
loop_
_entity.id
_entity.type
_entity.pdbx_description
1 polymer ?
#
loop_
_entity_poly.entity_id
_entity_poly.type
_entity_poly.pdbx_seq_one_letter_code
_entity_poly.pdbx_strand_id
1 'polypeptide(L)'
;ISRSIGDAYLKSTEFNRDPLLPKFRVPEPFDKPILSAEPETLVQKLDPEDQFLIFASDGLWEHLSSQEAVDIVNTCPRNGIARKLVKAALRVASKKREMRYSDLKKIDRGVRRHFHDDITVIVLFLDFHLISQSYWQGPLVSIRGGVGVSGHGIC
;
A
#
# COMPACT_ATOMS: atom_id res chain seq x y z
N ILE A 1 -1.17 10.28 6.20
CA ILE A 1 0.10 9.78 5.61
C ILE A 1 1.24 10.58 6.22
N SER A 2 2.22 9.94 6.87
CA SER A 2 3.41 10.60 7.44
C SER A 2 4.70 10.33 6.65
N ARG A 3 4.62 9.43 5.66
CA ARG A 3 5.73 9.05 4.78
C ARG A 3 5.23 8.90 3.35
N SER A 4 5.94 9.46 2.37
CA SER A 4 5.57 9.36 0.94
C SER A 4 6.81 9.47 0.05
N ILE A 5 6.73 8.94 -1.16
CA ILE A 5 7.67 9.26 -2.24
C ILE A 5 7.11 10.47 -3.00
N GLY A 6 7.96 11.41 -3.41
CA GLY A 6 7.50 12.68 -3.99
C GLY A 6 7.30 13.75 -2.93
N ASP A 7 6.27 14.60 -3.09
CA ASP A 7 5.90 15.67 -2.14
C ASP A 7 7.09 16.49 -1.60
N ALA A 8 8.06 16.81 -2.47
CA ALA A 8 9.32 17.43 -2.07
C ALA A 8 9.12 18.76 -1.32
N TYR A 9 8.03 19.47 -1.63
CA TYR A 9 7.60 20.71 -0.98
C TYR A 9 7.21 20.55 0.51
N LEU A 10 7.03 19.32 1.00
CA LEU A 10 6.82 19.00 2.42
C LEU A 10 8.06 18.41 3.08
N LYS A 11 9.18 18.30 2.34
CA LYS A 11 10.42 17.68 2.80
C LYS A 11 11.56 18.69 2.91
N SER A 12 11.63 19.63 1.96
CA SER A 12 12.59 20.72 1.96
C SER A 12 11.89 22.03 1.61
N THR A 13 12.18 23.08 2.38
CA THR A 13 11.64 24.43 2.17
C THR A 13 12.03 25.01 0.82
N GLU A 14 13.13 24.55 0.23
CA GLU A 14 13.58 24.95 -1.10
C GLU A 14 12.58 24.58 -2.21
N PHE A 15 11.69 23.63 -1.98
CA PHE A 15 10.63 23.24 -2.91
C PHE A 15 9.27 23.84 -2.54
N ASN A 16 9.16 24.49 -1.38
CA ASN A 16 7.94 25.16 -0.92
C ASN A 16 7.87 26.61 -1.42
N ARG A 17 8.03 26.82 -2.73
CA ARG A 17 8.03 28.13 -3.38
C ARG A 17 7.51 28.06 -4.81
N ASP A 18 7.35 29.21 -5.46
CA ASP A 18 7.06 29.29 -6.90
C ASP A 18 8.00 28.37 -7.70
N PRO A 19 7.50 27.58 -8.68
CA PRO A 19 6.18 27.63 -9.32
C PRO A 19 5.07 26.77 -8.65
N LEU A 20 5.29 26.23 -7.45
CA LEU A 20 4.28 25.40 -6.77
C LEU A 20 2.98 26.18 -6.53
N LEU A 21 1.81 25.63 -6.87
CA LEU A 21 0.55 26.35 -6.66
C LEU A 21 0.36 26.74 -5.18
N PRO A 22 -0.13 27.96 -4.86
CA PRO A 22 -0.26 28.44 -3.48
C PRO A 22 -1.01 27.47 -2.54
N LYS A 23 -2.02 26.75 -3.05
CA LYS A 23 -2.78 25.73 -2.29
C LYS A 23 -1.95 24.57 -1.74
N PHE A 24 -0.74 24.35 -2.25
CA PHE A 24 0.19 23.31 -1.80
C PHE A 24 1.35 23.87 -0.97
N ARG A 25 1.47 25.21 -0.85
CA ARG A 25 2.54 25.82 -0.04
C ARG A 25 2.18 25.75 1.43
N VAL A 26 3.19 25.57 2.26
CA VAL A 26 3.06 25.64 3.71
C VAL A 26 3.31 27.11 4.07
N PRO A 27 2.36 27.79 4.76
CA PRO A 27 2.51 29.22 5.03
C PRO A 27 3.74 29.58 5.86
N GLU A 28 4.11 28.70 6.79
CA GLU A 28 5.22 28.91 7.71
C GLU A 28 6.46 28.12 7.26
N PRO A 29 7.67 28.72 7.32
CA PRO A 29 8.91 28.00 7.11
C PRO A 29 9.06 26.84 8.11
N PHE A 30 9.64 25.73 7.66
CA PHE A 30 9.90 24.57 8.50
C PHE A 30 11.36 24.13 8.36
N ASP A 31 12.05 23.95 9.49
CA ASP A 31 13.46 23.54 9.47
C ASP A 31 13.65 22.02 9.38
N LYS A 32 12.58 21.25 9.68
CA LYS A 32 12.58 19.79 9.64
C LYS A 32 11.56 19.27 8.63
N PRO A 33 11.87 18.20 7.87
CA PRO A 33 10.93 17.58 6.95
C PRO A 33 9.61 17.20 7.65
N ILE A 34 8.48 17.61 7.08
CA ILE A 34 7.13 17.25 7.57
C ILE A 34 6.81 15.80 7.19
N LEU A 35 7.26 15.38 6.00
CA LEU A 35 7.15 14.01 5.52
C LEU A 35 8.53 13.37 5.38
N SER A 36 8.62 12.06 5.61
CA SER A 36 9.81 11.27 5.26
C SER A 36 9.57 10.46 3.99
N ALA A 37 10.63 10.23 3.20
CA ALA A 37 10.60 9.25 2.10
C ALA A 37 11.06 7.86 2.54
N GLU A 38 11.59 7.74 3.76
CA GLU A 38 12.20 6.52 4.26
C GLU A 38 11.13 5.47 4.57
N PRO A 39 11.17 4.28 3.95
CA PRO A 39 10.21 3.22 4.23
C PRO A 39 10.48 2.57 5.60
N GLU A 40 9.49 1.84 6.10
CA GLU A 40 9.74 0.85 7.14
C GLU A 40 10.12 -0.47 6.50
N THR A 41 11.23 -1.06 6.96
CA THR A 41 11.67 -2.36 6.46
C THR A 41 11.53 -3.40 7.57
N LEU A 42 10.74 -4.44 7.31
CA LEU A 42 10.59 -5.58 8.19
C LEU A 42 11.08 -6.84 7.47
N VAL A 43 11.93 -7.62 8.14
CA VAL A 43 12.39 -8.92 7.65
C VAL A 43 11.70 -10.01 8.45
N GLN A 44 10.96 -10.88 7.78
CA GLN A 44 10.33 -12.05 8.39
C GLN A 44 10.84 -13.31 7.72
N LYS A 45 11.20 -14.30 8.54
CA LYS A 45 11.54 -15.65 8.07
C LYS A 45 10.23 -16.40 7.83
N LEU A 46 10.06 -16.97 6.64
CA LEU A 46 8.89 -17.75 6.31
C LEU A 46 8.87 -19.07 7.08
N ASP A 47 7.71 -19.44 7.57
CA ASP A 47 7.39 -20.72 8.18
C ASP A 47 6.67 -21.63 7.16
N PRO A 48 6.76 -22.97 7.26
CA PRO A 48 5.98 -23.88 6.40
C PRO A 48 4.47 -23.63 6.42
N GLU A 49 3.96 -23.07 7.51
CA GLU A 49 2.58 -22.72 7.77
C GLU A 49 2.15 -21.42 7.06
N ASP A 50 3.09 -20.61 6.56
CA ASP A 50 2.81 -19.38 5.82
C ASP A 50 2.30 -19.70 4.41
N GLN A 51 1.01 -19.44 4.16
CA GLN A 51 0.35 -19.84 2.93
C GLN A 51 0.31 -18.75 1.85
N PHE A 52 0.19 -17.48 2.26
CA PHE A 52 0.05 -16.37 1.33
C PHE A 52 0.35 -15.01 1.97
N LEU A 53 0.60 -14.01 1.13
CA LEU A 53 0.71 -12.61 1.48
C LEU A 53 -0.34 -11.79 0.72
N ILE A 54 -0.98 -10.85 1.41
CA ILE A 54 -1.92 -9.89 0.80
C ILE A 54 -1.28 -8.51 0.84
N PHE A 55 -0.98 -7.95 -0.32
CA PHE A 55 -0.65 -6.54 -0.48
C PHE A 55 -1.88 -5.81 -1.01
N ALA A 56 -2.24 -4.69 -0.39
CA ALA A 56 -3.33 -3.86 -0.90
C ALA A 56 -3.15 -2.39 -0.52
N SER A 57 -3.77 -1.51 -1.32
CA SER A 57 -3.90 -0.09 -0.97
C SER A 57 -4.84 0.10 0.23
N ASP A 58 -4.74 1.26 0.87
CA ASP A 58 -5.65 1.72 1.93
C ASP A 58 -7.13 1.58 1.55
N GLY A 59 -7.49 1.83 0.29
CA GLY A 59 -8.86 1.64 -0.21
C GLY A 59 -9.46 0.24 0.05
N LEU A 60 -8.64 -0.82 0.20
CA LEU A 60 -9.13 -2.12 0.66
C LEU A 60 -9.37 -2.11 2.18
N TRP A 61 -8.37 -1.67 2.94
CA TRP A 61 -8.31 -1.75 4.40
C TRP A 61 -9.26 -0.77 5.11
N GLU A 62 -9.74 0.27 4.41
CA GLU A 62 -10.85 1.12 4.86
C GLU A 62 -12.20 0.38 4.95
N HIS A 63 -12.30 -0.78 4.31
CA HIS A 63 -13.55 -1.52 4.14
C HIS A 63 -13.49 -2.95 4.67
N LEU A 64 -12.32 -3.56 4.75
CA LEU A 64 -12.13 -4.90 5.30
C LEU A 64 -11.05 -4.87 6.38
N SER A 65 -11.27 -5.61 7.46
CA SER A 65 -10.21 -5.95 8.40
C SER A 65 -9.22 -6.95 7.79
N SER A 66 -8.02 -7.02 8.36
CA SER A 66 -7.00 -8.01 7.96
C SER A 66 -7.55 -9.44 8.05
N GLN A 67 -8.31 -9.75 9.10
CA GLN A 67 -8.87 -11.08 9.30
C GLN A 67 -9.93 -11.42 8.24
N GLU A 68 -10.86 -10.50 7.93
CA GLU A 68 -11.86 -10.74 6.88
C GLU A 68 -11.20 -11.00 5.52
N ALA A 69 -10.11 -10.29 5.20
CA ALA A 69 -9.36 -10.52 3.97
C ALA A 69 -8.70 -11.92 3.97
N VAL A 70 -8.08 -12.32 5.08
CA VAL A 70 -7.49 -13.66 5.27
C VAL A 70 -8.56 -14.74 5.11
N ASP A 71 -9.72 -14.58 5.74
CA ASP A 71 -10.83 -15.54 5.68
C ASP A 71 -11.34 -15.70 4.24
N ILE A 72 -11.46 -14.59 3.49
CA ILE A 72 -11.84 -14.63 2.08
C ILE A 72 -10.81 -15.41 1.26
N VAL A 73 -9.51 -15.16 1.45
CA VAL A 73 -8.44 -15.86 0.73
C VAL A 73 -8.43 -17.36 1.07
N ASN A 74 -8.65 -17.71 2.33
CA ASN A 74 -8.60 -19.10 2.80
C ASN A 74 -9.82 -19.91 2.35
N THR A 75 -11.00 -19.29 2.25
CA THR A 75 -12.27 -20.01 1.95
C THR A 75 -12.64 -20.03 0.47
N CYS A 76 -12.02 -19.20 -0.37
CA CYS A 76 -12.36 -19.10 -1.79
C CYS A 76 -11.30 -19.75 -2.70
N PRO A 77 -11.69 -20.17 -3.93
CA PRO A 77 -10.72 -20.58 -4.93
C PRO A 77 -9.71 -19.47 -5.25
N ARG A 78 -8.44 -19.85 -5.45
CA ARG A 78 -7.34 -18.93 -5.78
C ARG A 78 -7.62 -18.12 -7.05
N ASN A 79 -8.27 -18.72 -8.05
CA ASN A 79 -8.59 -18.03 -9.30
C ASN A 79 -9.57 -16.86 -9.05
N GLY A 80 -9.11 -15.66 -9.37
CA GLY A 80 -9.89 -14.44 -9.21
C GLY A 80 -10.02 -13.96 -7.76
N ILE A 81 -9.13 -14.40 -6.86
CA ILE A 81 -9.22 -14.04 -5.44
C ILE A 81 -9.08 -12.54 -5.17
N ALA A 82 -8.14 -11.86 -5.84
CA ALA A 82 -7.99 -10.40 -5.74
C ALA A 82 -9.28 -9.67 -6.15
N ARG A 83 -9.95 -10.13 -7.22
CA ARG A 83 -11.23 -9.59 -7.66
C ARG A 83 -12.35 -9.83 -6.63
N LYS A 84 -12.32 -10.96 -5.92
CA LYS A 84 -13.27 -11.23 -4.83
C LYS A 84 -13.05 -10.29 -3.65
N LEU A 85 -11.80 -10.03 -3.26
CA LEU A 85 -11.45 -9.06 -2.21
C LEU A 85 -11.95 -7.65 -2.58
N VAL A 86 -11.65 -7.18 -3.80
CA VAL A 86 -12.16 -5.88 -4.29
C VAL A 86 -13.70 -5.84 -4.26
N LYS A 87 -14.37 -6.90 -4.70
CA LYS A 87 -15.84 -6.97 -4.69
C LYS A 87 -16.41 -6.98 -3.27
N ALA A 88 -15.74 -7.62 -2.31
CA ALA A 88 -16.14 -7.63 -0.91
C ALA A 88 -16.02 -6.22 -0.31
N ALA A 89 -14.88 -5.55 -0.50
CA ALA A 89 -14.68 -4.17 -0.06
C ALA A 89 -15.71 -3.21 -0.66
N LEU A 90 -15.97 -3.28 -1.97
CA LEU A 90 -16.98 -2.44 -2.62
C LEU A 90 -18.41 -2.72 -2.13
N ARG A 91 -18.73 -3.94 -1.71
CA ARG A 91 -20.03 -4.25 -1.08
C ARG A 91 -20.15 -3.64 0.31
N VAL A 92 -19.06 -3.59 1.07
CA VAL A 92 -19.04 -2.89 2.36
C VAL A 92 -19.17 -1.38 2.13
N ALA A 93 -18.42 -0.83 1.17
CA ALA A 93 -18.50 0.57 0.77
C ALA A 93 -19.93 0.98 0.36
N SER A 94 -20.59 0.16 -0.48
CA SER A 94 -21.96 0.45 -0.92
C SER A 94 -22.94 0.46 0.26
N LYS A 95 -22.80 -0.48 1.21
CA LYS A 95 -23.63 -0.51 2.43
C LYS A 95 -23.40 0.71 3.31
N LYS A 96 -22.13 1.12 3.52
CA LYS A 96 -21.78 2.32 4.31
C LYS A 96 -22.36 3.61 3.70
N ARG A 97 -22.59 3.62 2.38
CA ARG A 97 -23.19 4.74 1.64
C ARG A 97 -24.68 4.57 1.35
N GLU A 98 -25.31 3.57 1.97
CA GLU A 98 -26.74 3.26 1.82
C GLU A 98 -27.19 3.12 0.35
N MET A 99 -26.33 2.54 -0.48
CA MET A 99 -26.57 2.39 -1.92
C MET A 99 -26.35 0.96 -2.40
N ARG A 100 -26.89 0.64 -3.58
CA ARG A 100 -26.67 -0.68 -4.18
C ARG A 100 -25.26 -0.76 -4.76
N TYR A 101 -24.65 -1.93 -4.67
CA TYR A 101 -23.36 -2.22 -5.31
C TYR A 101 -23.35 -1.90 -6.82
N SER A 102 -24.48 -2.16 -7.51
CA SER A 102 -24.63 -1.83 -8.93
C SER A 102 -24.51 -0.33 -9.21
N ASP A 103 -24.97 0.49 -8.28
CA ASP A 103 -25.04 1.94 -8.44
C ASP A 103 -23.68 2.54 -8.11
N LEU A 104 -23.02 2.04 -7.06
CA LEU A 104 -21.64 2.38 -6.72
C LEU A 104 -20.68 2.17 -7.89
N LYS A 105 -20.83 1.07 -8.63
CA LYS A 105 -19.97 0.73 -9.78
C LYS A 105 -20.17 1.66 -10.98
N LYS A 106 -21.30 2.35 -11.07
CA LYS A 106 -21.64 3.26 -12.17
C LYS A 106 -21.23 4.71 -11.89
N ILE A 107 -20.71 5.00 -10.70
CA ILE A 107 -20.30 6.34 -10.32
C ILE A 107 -19.12 6.79 -11.20
N ASP A 108 -19.24 7.98 -11.77
CA ASP A 108 -18.21 8.57 -12.61
C ASP A 108 -16.91 8.86 -11.82
N ARG A 109 -15.78 8.74 -12.53
CA ARG A 109 -14.44 8.84 -11.94
C ARG A 109 -14.19 10.12 -11.13
N GLY A 110 -14.85 11.23 -11.48
CA GLY A 110 -14.69 12.53 -10.81
C GLY A 110 -15.32 12.62 -9.42
N VAL A 111 -16.44 11.93 -9.19
CA VAL A 111 -17.17 11.94 -7.91
C VAL A 111 -16.99 10.65 -7.11
N ARG A 112 -16.44 9.59 -7.72
CA ARG A 112 -16.22 8.27 -7.10
C ARG A 112 -15.46 8.33 -5.77
N ARG A 113 -14.46 9.22 -5.65
CA ARG A 113 -13.65 9.39 -4.43
C ARG A 113 -14.47 9.82 -3.20
N HIS A 114 -15.67 10.38 -3.38
CA HIS A 114 -16.57 10.63 -2.25
C HIS A 114 -17.17 9.35 -1.65
N PHE A 115 -17.10 8.24 -2.38
CA PHE A 115 -17.73 6.98 -1.99
C PHE A 115 -16.69 5.96 -1.54
N HIS A 116 -15.61 5.79 -2.31
CA HIS A 116 -14.49 4.91 -2.00
C HIS A 116 -13.21 5.36 -2.74
N ASP A 117 -12.04 5.03 -2.19
CA ASP A 117 -10.76 5.26 -2.86
C ASP A 117 -10.43 4.19 -3.93
N ASP A 118 -9.32 4.35 -4.63
CA ASP A 118 -8.75 3.32 -5.49
C ASP A 118 -8.35 2.07 -4.70
N ILE A 119 -8.86 0.92 -5.15
CA ILE A 119 -8.62 -0.38 -4.51
C ILE A 119 -7.72 -1.22 -5.42
N THR A 120 -6.49 -1.46 -4.98
CA THR A 120 -5.55 -2.37 -5.62
C THR A 120 -5.22 -3.51 -4.67
N VAL A 121 -5.22 -4.75 -5.16
CA VAL A 121 -4.96 -5.95 -4.36
C VAL A 121 -4.07 -6.91 -5.13
N ILE A 122 -3.03 -7.41 -4.47
CA ILE A 122 -2.13 -8.46 -4.94
C ILE A 122 -2.13 -9.55 -3.87
N VAL A 123 -2.37 -10.80 -4.27
CA VAL A 123 -2.27 -11.97 -3.38
C VAL A 123 -1.17 -12.87 -3.92
N LEU A 124 -0.12 -13.06 -3.12
CA LEU A 124 0.99 -13.97 -3.42
C LEU A 124 0.77 -15.27 -2.66
N PHE A 125 0.63 -16.39 -3.36
CA PHE A 125 0.59 -17.70 -2.71
C PHE A 125 2.01 -18.24 -2.56
N LEU A 126 2.32 -18.69 -1.36
CA LEU A 126 3.62 -19.25 -1.02
C LEU A 126 3.55 -20.77 -1.18
N ASP A 127 4.60 -21.34 -1.77
CA ASP A 127 4.81 -22.78 -1.83
C ASP A 127 6.13 -23.07 -1.13
N PHE A 128 6.05 -23.51 0.12
CA PHE A 128 7.24 -23.73 0.95
C PHE A 128 8.19 -24.78 0.34
N HIS A 129 7.67 -25.79 -0.36
CA HIS A 129 8.51 -26.82 -0.96
C HIS A 129 9.33 -26.26 -2.13
N LEU A 130 8.71 -25.45 -2.98
CA LEU A 130 9.42 -24.78 -4.08
C LEU A 130 10.40 -23.73 -3.55
N ILE A 131 9.99 -22.97 -2.53
CA ILE A 131 10.81 -21.93 -1.92
C ILE A 131 12.03 -22.57 -1.25
N SER A 132 11.85 -23.57 -0.38
CA SER A 132 12.95 -24.24 0.33
C SER A 132 13.95 -24.91 -0.60
N GLN A 133 13.51 -25.53 -1.71
CA GLN A 133 14.42 -26.10 -2.71
C GLN A 133 15.30 -25.03 -3.38
N SER A 134 14.75 -23.84 -3.65
CA SER A 134 15.51 -22.73 -4.25
C SER A 134 16.56 -22.13 -3.31
N TYR A 135 16.32 -22.14 -1.99
CA TYR A 135 17.30 -21.70 -0.98
C TYR A 135 18.58 -22.55 -0.96
N TRP A 136 18.51 -23.82 -1.39
CA TRP A 136 19.67 -24.72 -1.47
C TRP A 136 20.48 -24.56 -2.77
N GLN A 137 20.00 -23.80 -3.77
CA GLN A 137 20.63 -23.72 -5.10
C GLN A 137 20.86 -22.29 -5.63
N GLY A 138 20.38 -21.24 -4.97
CA GLY A 138 20.51 -19.86 -5.46
C GLY A 138 20.94 -18.85 -4.39
N PRO A 139 21.59 -17.73 -4.78
CA PRO A 139 21.90 -16.65 -3.84
C PRO A 139 20.60 -16.04 -3.31
N LEU A 140 20.62 -15.61 -2.05
CA LEU A 140 19.55 -14.84 -1.43
C LEU A 140 19.35 -13.53 -2.21
N VAL A 141 18.35 -13.46 -3.09
CA VAL A 141 18.05 -12.24 -3.85
C VAL A 141 17.31 -11.28 -2.93
N SER A 142 18.02 -10.29 -2.39
CA SER A 142 17.44 -9.12 -1.72
C SER A 142 17.57 -7.92 -2.64
N ILE A 143 16.43 -7.37 -3.09
CA ILE A 143 16.40 -6.06 -3.74
C ILE A 143 16.18 -5.02 -2.65
N ARG A 144 17.26 -4.34 -2.22
CA ARG A 144 17.16 -3.12 -1.43
C ARG A 144 17.16 -1.92 -2.37
N GLY A 145 16.09 -1.13 -2.34
CA GLY A 145 16.06 0.20 -2.96
C GLY A 145 16.33 1.28 -1.91
N GLY A 146 17.30 2.15 -2.18
CA GLY A 146 17.53 3.40 -1.45
C GLY A 146 18.52 3.30 -0.29
N VAL A 147 19.79 3.66 -0.53
CA VAL A 147 20.69 4.17 0.51
C VAL A 147 20.88 5.65 0.23
N GLY A 148 20.21 6.50 1.01
CA GLY A 148 20.57 7.90 1.12
C GLY A 148 21.92 7.98 1.81
N VAL A 149 22.98 8.26 1.03
CA VAL A 149 24.31 8.55 1.57
C VAL A 149 24.25 9.92 2.24
N SER A 150 23.95 9.95 3.53
CA SER A 150 24.31 11.10 4.36
C SER A 150 25.72 10.82 4.89
N GLY A 151 26.72 11.22 4.10
CA GLY A 151 28.09 11.29 4.56
C GLY A 151 28.17 12.34 5.67
N HIS A 152 28.58 11.92 6.85
CA HIS A 152 29.40 12.71 7.78
C HIS A 152 30.40 11.73 8.40
N GLY A 153 31.68 11.93 8.08
CA GLY A 153 32.75 11.25 8.79
C GLY A 153 32.86 11.76 10.22
N ILE A 154 33.57 10.99 11.05
CA ILE A 154 34.81 11.35 11.76
C ILE A 154 35.03 10.31 12.87
N CYS A 155 36.24 9.73 12.84
CA CYS A 155 36.91 8.81 13.78
C CYS A 155 36.36 7.38 13.92
#